data_AF-A0A285FTD1-F1
#
_entry.id   AF-A0A285FTD1-F1
#
_cell.length_a   1.000
_cell.length_b   1.000
_cell.length_c   1.000
_cell.angle_alpha   90.00
_cell.angle_beta   90.00
_cell.angle_gamma   90.00
#
_symmetry.space_group_name_H-M   'P 1'
#
loop_
_entity.id
_entity.type
_entity.pdbx_description
1 polymer ?
#
loop_
_entity_poly.entity_id
_entity_poly.type
_entity_poly.pdbx_seq_one_letter_code
_entity_poly.pdbx_strand_id
1 'polypeptide(L)' 'MSAEEHEEVYAPDQLKPGNRRRGQKGAIISAIVILMFFWGNHEGNTENIWLVVFAVGLVVAVIADAVLRRRGLRPSEQ' A
#
# COMPACT_ATOMS: atom_id res chain seq x y z
N MET A 1 -15.52 40.18 -16.80
CA MET A 1 -16.08 39.24 -15.81
C MET A 1 -15.13 38.05 -15.83
N SER A 2 -14.06 38.14 -15.03
CA SER A 2 -13.03 37.10 -14.97
C SER A 2 -13.69 35.85 -14.42
N ALA A 3 -13.48 34.71 -15.09
CA ALA A 3 -13.97 33.43 -14.64
C ALA A 3 -13.49 33.21 -13.20
N GLU A 4 -14.41 33.22 -12.25
CA GLU A 4 -14.15 32.75 -10.90
C GLU A 4 -13.80 31.26 -11.04
N GLU A 5 -12.53 30.91 -10.84
CA GLU A 5 -12.11 29.52 -10.69
C GLU A 5 -12.77 28.99 -9.40
N HIS A 6 -13.94 28.38 -9.56
CA HIS A 6 -14.54 27.60 -8.50
C HIS A 6 -13.68 26.35 -8.27
N GLU A 7 -12.73 26.43 -7.35
CA GLU A 7 -12.03 25.24 -6.84
C GLU A 7 -13.05 24.38 -6.09
N GLU A 8 -13.46 23.26 -6.68
CA GLU A 8 -14.36 22.31 -6.05
C GLU A 8 -13.68 21.70 -4.81
N VAL A 9 -13.94 22.28 -3.63
CA VAL A 9 -13.45 21.77 -2.35
C VAL A 9 -14.27 20.56 -1.95
N TYR A 10 -13.70 19.38 -2.09
CA TYR A 10 -14.33 18.13 -1.68
C TYR A 10 -14.11 17.86 -0.20
N ALA A 11 -15.19 17.66 0.55
CA ALA A 11 -15.12 17.25 1.94
C ALA A 11 -14.69 15.76 2.05
N PRO A 12 -13.95 15.35 3.10
CA PRO A 12 -13.40 13.99 3.20
C PRO A 12 -14.44 12.87 3.15
N ASP A 13 -15.67 13.14 3.56
CA ASP A 13 -16.82 12.25 3.53
C ASP A 13 -17.43 12.08 2.13
N GLN A 14 -17.21 13.03 1.23
CA GLN A 14 -17.63 12.92 -0.15
C GLN A 14 -16.73 11.96 -0.93
N LEU A 15 -15.48 11.75 -0.49
CA LEU A 15 -14.53 10.85 -1.15
C LEU A 15 -15.00 9.39 -1.05
N LYS A 16 -15.11 8.74 -2.21
CA LYS A 16 -15.44 7.31 -2.26
C LYS A 16 -14.36 6.50 -1.54
N PRO A 17 -14.73 5.62 -0.59
CA PRO A 17 -13.76 4.76 0.09
C PRO A 17 -13.03 3.85 -0.91
N GLY A 18 -11.73 3.69 -0.69
CA GLY A 18 -10.85 2.93 -1.57
C GLY A 18 -11.06 1.43 -1.44
N ASN A 19 -10.91 0.68 -2.53
CA ASN A 19 -11.08 -0.78 -2.47
C ASN A 19 -9.90 -1.46 -1.77
N ARG A 20 -10.10 -1.80 -0.49
CA ARG A 20 -9.12 -2.50 0.35
C ARG A 20 -8.54 -3.75 -0.29
N ARG A 21 -9.38 -4.61 -0.89
CA ARG A 21 -8.90 -5.86 -1.50
C ARG A 21 -7.94 -5.59 -2.66
N ARG A 22 -8.17 -4.52 -3.43
CA ARG A 22 -7.24 -4.08 -4.48
C ARG A 22 -5.93 -3.58 -3.88
N GLY A 23 -5.98 -2.81 -2.79
CA GLY A 23 -4.78 -2.37 -2.07
C GLY A 23 -3.95 -3.53 -1.53
N GLN A 24 -4.60 -4.52 -0.90
CA GLN A 24 -3.92 -5.72 -0.40
C GLN A 24 -3.29 -6.55 -1.52
N LYS A 25 -4.00 -6.76 -2.63
CA LYS A 25 -3.44 -7.44 -3.81
C LYS A 25 -2.25 -6.67 -4.38
N GLY A 26 -2.37 -5.34 -4.50
CA GLY A 26 -1.27 -4.47 -4.96
C GLY A 26 -0.03 -4.64 -4.09
N ALA A 27 -0.17 -4.59 -2.76
CA ALA A 27 0.94 -4.78 -1.83
C ALA A 27 1.62 -6.15 -1.99
N ILE A 28 0.85 -7.23 -2.13
CA ILE A 28 1.40 -8.59 -2.34
C ILE A 28 2.10 -8.70 -3.70
N ILE A 29 1.51 -8.17 -4.77
CA ILE A 29 2.13 -8.16 -6.10
C ILE A 29 3.44 -7.38 -6.06
N SER A 30 3.46 -6.20 -5.45
CA SER A 30 4.69 -5.41 -5.29
C SER A 30 5.76 -6.16 -4.49
N ALA A 31 5.40 -6.84 -3.41
CA ALA A 31 6.36 -7.66 -2.65
C ALA A 31 6.96 -8.78 -3.52
N ILE A 32 6.15 -9.47 -4.33
CA ILE A 32 6.63 -10.49 -5.27
C ILE A 32 7.61 -9.88 -6.29
N VAL A 33 7.25 -8.74 -6.89
CA VAL A 33 8.12 -8.06 -7.87
C VAL A 33 9.44 -7.64 -7.23
N ILE A 34 9.42 -7.08 -6.01
CA ILE A 34 10.65 -6.73 -5.28
C ILE A 34 11.53 -7.97 -5.06
N LEU A 35 10.93 -9.12 -4.73
CA LEU A 35 11.69 -10.36 -4.55
C LEU A 35 12.24 -10.93 -5.88
N MET A 36 11.67 -10.58 -7.03
CA MET A 36 12.26 -10.95 -8.32
C MET A 36 13.58 -10.22 -8.59
N PHE A 37 13.82 -9.09 -7.93
CA PHE A 37 15.05 -8.31 -8.13
C PHE A 37 16.29 -9.01 -7.56
N PHE A 38 16.16 -10.11 -6.80
CA PHE A 38 17.29 -10.96 -6.41
C PHE A 38 17.90 -11.74 -7.59
N TRP A 39 17.22 -11.78 -8.73
CA TRP A 39 17.70 -12.46 -9.93
C TRP A 39 18.51 -11.49 -10.80
N GLY A 40 19.83 -11.67 -10.82
CA GLY A 40 20.73 -10.81 -11.60
C GLY A 40 22.15 -10.79 -11.06
N ASN A 41 22.99 -9.92 -11.60
CA ASN A 41 24.35 -9.71 -11.10
C ASN A 41 24.32 -8.72 -9.94
N HIS A 42 24.31 -9.22 -8.71
CA HIS A 42 24.45 -8.41 -7.50
C HIS A 42 25.90 -8.46 -7.01
N GLU A 43 26.62 -7.35 -7.10
CA GLU A 43 27.96 -7.23 -6.50
C GLU A 43 27.90 -6.94 -4.99
N GLY A 44 26.78 -6.44 -4.46
CA GLY A 44 26.67 -5.93 -3.09
C GLY A 44 25.44 -6.42 -2.33
N ASN A 45 25.59 -6.59 -1.01
CA ASN A 45 24.51 -7.05 -0.13
C ASN A 45 23.60 -5.92 0.40
N THR A 46 24.02 -4.66 0.27
CA THR A 46 23.22 -3.53 0.75
C THR A 46 21.87 -3.46 0.04
N GLU A 47 21.85 -3.65 -1.27
CA GLU A 47 20.61 -3.71 -2.07
C GLU A 47 19.70 -4.85 -1.59
N ASN A 48 20.26 -6.05 -1.42
CA ASN A 48 19.56 -7.23 -0.95
C ASN A 48 18.84 -6.99 0.39
N ILE A 49 19.52 -6.31 1.33
CA ILE A 49 18.92 -5.96 2.64
C ILE A 49 17.67 -5.08 2.43
N TRP A 50 17.77 -4.05 1.59
CA TRP A 50 16.64 -3.17 1.32
C TRP A 50 15.50 -3.89 0.60
N LEU A 51 15.80 -4.77 -0.37
CA LEU A 51 14.78 -5.59 -1.02
C LEU A 51 14.01 -6.45 -0.02
N VAL A 52 14.71 -7.12 0.91
CA VAL A 52 14.07 -7.89 1.99
C VAL A 52 13.24 -6.97 2.89
N VAL A 53 13.79 -5.84 3.35
CA VAL A 53 13.09 -4.92 4.26
C VAL A 53 11.78 -4.43 3.64
N PHE A 54 11.78 -4.02 2.37
CA PHE A 54 10.56 -3.56 1.70
C PHE A 54 9.56 -4.69 1.47
N ALA A 55 10.00 -5.86 1.01
CA ALA A 55 9.12 -7.00 0.80
C ALA A 55 8.45 -7.44 2.11
N VAL A 56 9.24 -7.59 3.18
CA VAL A 56 8.73 -7.95 4.52
C VAL A 56 7.80 -6.85 5.05
N GLY A 57 8.16 -5.58 4.90
CA GLY A 57 7.35 -4.45 5.33
C GLY A 57 5.95 -4.45 4.71
N LEU A 58 5.85 -4.70 3.40
CA LEU A 58 4.56 -4.81 2.70
C LEU A 58 3.71 -5.97 3.21
N VAL A 59 4.32 -7.15 3.39
CA VAL A 59 3.61 -8.33 3.90
C VAL A 59 3.13 -8.10 5.33
N VAL A 60 3.99 -7.57 6.21
CA VAL A 60 3.64 -7.23 7.59
C VAL A 60 2.51 -6.22 7.64
N ALA A 61 2.52 -5.19 6.79
CA ALA A 61 1.44 -4.21 6.73
C ALA A 61 0.08 -4.84 6.37
N VAL A 62 0.06 -5.77 5.41
CA VAL A 62 -1.16 -6.49 5.01
C VAL A 62 -1.66 -7.39 6.15
N ILE A 63 -0.76 -8.11 6.84
CA ILE A 63 -1.10 -8.96 7.98
C ILE A 63 -1.60 -8.11 9.14
N ALA A 64 -0.91 -7.02 9.48
CA ALA A 64 -1.30 -6.11 10.55
C ALA A 64 -2.69 -5.52 10.29
N ASP A 65 -2.97 -5.06 9.07
CA ASP A 65 -4.31 -4.60 8.67
C ASP A 65 -5.38 -5.69 8.87
N ALA A 66 -5.09 -6.93 8.47
CA ALA A 66 -6.01 -8.04 8.66
C ALA A 66 -6.24 -8.36 10.15
N VAL A 67 -5.19 -8.35 10.98
CA VAL A 67 -5.26 -8.62 12.42
C VAL A 67 -6.04 -7.52 13.13
N LEU A 68 -5.74 -6.25 12.85
CA LEU A 68 -6.43 -5.09 13.43
C LEU A 68 -7.93 -5.15 13.15
N ARG A 69 -8.33 -5.47 11.92
CA ARG A 69 -9.75 -5.59 11.54
C ARG A 69 -10.43 -6.81 12.17
N ARG A 70 -9.75 -7.96 12.22
CA ARG A 70 -10.28 -9.16 12.90
C ARG A 70 -10.53 -8.92 14.39
N ARG A 71 -9.74 -8.04 15.02
CA ARG A 71 -9.88 -7.66 16.43
C ARG A 71 -10.81 -6.46 16.65
N GLY A 72 -11.42 -5.91 15.59
CA GLY A 72 -12.27 -4.72 15.68
C GLY A 72 -11.53 -3.42 15.98
N LEU A 73 -10.20 -3.42 15.98
CA LEU A 73 -9.35 -2.24 16.24
C LEU A 73 -9.21 -1.32 15.03
N ARG A 74 -9.74 -1.72 13.87
CA ARG A 74 -9.84 -0.91 12.66
C ARG A 74 -11.20 -1.16 12.01
N PRO A 75 -11.93 -0.13 11.55
CA PRO A 75 -13.21 -0.33 10.88
C PRO A 75 -13.03 -1.27 9.69
N SER A 76 -13.84 -2.31 9.57
CA SER A 76 -13.99 -3.02 8.30
C SER A 76 -14.78 -2.11 7.36
N GLU A 77 -14.30 -1.90 6.13
CA GLU A 77 -15.08 -1.25 5.07
C GLU A 77 -16.45 -1.97 5.02
N GLN A 78 -17.49 -1.34 5.55
CA GLN A 78 -18.89 -1.77 5.42
C GLN A 78 -19.43 -1.17 4.13
#